data_AF-A0ABD5SZB3-F1
#
_entry.id   AF-A0ABD5SZB3-F1
#
_cell.length_a   1.000
_cell.length_b   1.000
_cell.length_c   1.000
_cell.angle_alpha   90.00
_cell.angle_beta   90.00
_cell.angle_gamma   90.00
#
_symmetry.space_group_name_H-M   'P 1'
#
loop_
_entity.id
_entity.type
_entity.pdbx_description
1 polymer ?
#
loop_
_entity_poly.entity_id
_entity_poly.type
_entity_poly.pdbx_seq_one_letter_code
_entity_poly.pdbx_strand_id
1 'polypeptide(L)' 'PGGNLNKSTGPGAQATIRALSRAGVEIGRIEDVTPIPHDGTKAPKNKRV' A
#
# COMPACT_ATOMS: atom_id res chain seq x y z
N PRO A 1 2.23 -2.38 6.58
CA PRO A 1 2.23 -1.11 5.81
C PRO A 1 0.99 -0.31 6.22
N GLY A 2 1.08 1.01 6.32
CA GLY A 2 0.05 1.86 6.93
C GLY A 2 0.16 1.97 8.45
N GLY A 3 -0.70 2.78 9.06
CA GLY A 3 -0.65 3.07 10.49
C GLY A 3 0.63 3.83 10.86
N ASN A 4 1.37 3.25 11.81
CA ASN A 4 2.66 3.78 12.28
C ASN A 4 3.86 3.16 11.53
N LEU A 5 3.58 2.41 10.46
CA LEU A 5 4.57 1.80 9.56
C LEU A 5 4.61 2.53 8.22
N ASN A 6 5.45 2.06 7.29
CA ASN A 6 5.55 2.65 5.95
C ASN A 6 4.20 2.59 5.21
N LYS A 7 3.75 3.73 4.70
CA LYS A 7 2.49 3.91 3.96
C LYS A 7 2.65 3.69 2.45
N SER A 8 3.89 3.59 1.98
CA SER A 8 4.16 3.28 0.57
C SER A 8 3.75 1.84 0.24
N THR A 9 3.09 1.69 -0.89
CA THR A 9 2.72 0.37 -1.41
C THR A 9 3.97 -0.39 -1.85
N GLY A 10 3.95 -1.72 -1.67
CA GLY A 10 5.06 -2.57 -2.10
C GLY A 10 5.24 -2.60 -3.63
N PRO A 11 6.40 -3.03 -4.13
CA PRO A 11 6.72 -3.06 -5.56
C PRO A 11 5.74 -3.91 -6.40
N GLY A 12 5.07 -4.88 -5.77
CA GLY A 12 4.07 -5.72 -6.43
C GLY A 12 2.77 -5.01 -6.82
N ALA A 13 2.45 -3.86 -6.23
CA ALA A 13 1.16 -3.20 -6.46
C ALA A 13 0.95 -2.83 -7.93
N GLN A 14 1.96 -2.21 -8.55
CA GLN A 14 1.91 -1.85 -9.98
C GLN A 14 1.96 -3.08 -10.89
N ALA A 15 2.69 -4.12 -10.50
CA ALA A 15 2.79 -5.36 -11.26
C ALA A 15 1.42 -6.08 -11.34
N THR A 16 0.70 -6.16 -10.23
CA THR A 16 -0.62 -6.82 -10.17
C THR A 16 -1.67 -6.10 -11.02
N ILE A 17 -1.75 -4.76 -10.93
CA ILE A 17 -2.69 -3.98 -11.75
C ILE A 17 -2.45 -4.22 -13.24
N ARG A 18 -1.19 -4.21 -13.67
CA ARG A 18 -0.80 -4.48 -15.06
C ARG A 18 -1.15 -5.92 -15.47
N ALA A 19 -0.94 -6.89 -14.60
CA ALA A 19 -1.25 -8.29 -14.88
C ALA A 19 -2.76 -8.52 -15.06
N LEU A 20 -3.59 -7.93 -14.18
CA LEU A 20 -5.06 -8.03 -14.27
C LEU A 20 -5.60 -7.38 -15.54
N SER A 21 -5.10 -6.19 -15.88
CA SER A 21 -5.46 -5.54 -17.14
C SER A 21 -5.09 -6.38 -18.36
N ARG A 22 -3.91 -7.02 -18.37
CA ARG A 22 -3.49 -7.93 -19.45
C ARG A 22 -4.29 -9.22 -19.52
N ALA A 23 -4.82 -9.68 -18.39
CA ALA A 23 -5.70 -10.86 -18.34
C ALA A 23 -7.11 -10.58 -18.88
N GLY A 24 -7.42 -9.35 -19.28
CA GLY A 24 -8.73 -8.95 -19.81
C GLY A 24 -9.76 -8.63 -18.73
N VAL A 25 -9.34 -8.42 -17.49
CA VAL A 25 -10.23 -7.98 -16.41
C VAL A 25 -10.45 -6.47 -16.53
N GLU A 26 -11.71 -6.05 -16.62
CA GLU A 26 -12.06 -4.64 -16.59
C GLU A 26 -11.84 -4.07 -15.17
N ILE A 27 -10.96 -3.08 -15.07
CA ILE A 27 -10.66 -2.42 -13.81
C ILE A 27 -11.58 -1.22 -13.68
N GLY A 28 -12.43 -1.24 -12.65
CA GLY A 28 -13.30 -0.12 -12.30
C GLY A 28 -12.58 0.95 -11.48
N ARG A 29 -13.12 1.30 -10.32
CA ARG A 29 -12.53 2.31 -9.42
C ARG A 29 -11.35 1.72 -8.64
N ILE A 30 -10.24 2.44 -8.62
CA ILE A 30 -9.08 2.14 -7.78
C ILE A 30 -9.07 3.15 -6.62
N GLU A 31 -9.02 2.63 -5.39
CA GLU A 31 -8.95 3.44 -4.17
C GLU A 31 -7.79 2.97 -3.30
N ASP A 32 -7.05 3.92 -2.72
CA ASP A 32 -6.04 3.61 -1.71
C ASP A 32 -6.70 3.58 -0.33
N VAL A 33 -6.85 2.38 0.21
CA VAL A 33 -7.41 2.12 1.54
C VAL A 33 -6.31 1.84 2.58
N THR A 34 -5.09 2.34 2.35
CA THR A 34 -4.00 2.23 3.32
C THR A 34 -4.41 2.87 4.65
N PRO A 35 -4.33 2.14 5.79
CA PRO A 35 -4.79 2.66 7.08
C PRO A 35 -4.06 3.94 7.48
N ILE A 36 -4.81 5.01 7.73
CA ILE A 36 -4.31 6.28 8.30
C ILE A 36 -4.89 6.38 9.71
N PRO A 37 -4.05 6.41 10.77
CA PRO A 37 -4.55 6.48 12.13
C PRO A 37 -4.98 7.92 12.45
N HIS A 38 -6.13 8.09 13.09
CA HIS A 38 -6.54 9.38 13.65
C HIS A 38 -5.59 9.83 14.76
N ASP A 39 -5.23 8.89 15.65
CA ASP A 39 -4.12 9.00 16.61
C ASP A 39 -3.21 7.78 16.46
N GLY A 40 -1.93 8.02 16.21
CA GLY A 40 -0.93 6.97 15.98
C GLY A 40 -0.13 6.61 17.24
N THR A 41 0.26 5.34 17.38
CA THR A 41 1.31 4.96 18.34
C THR A 41 2.69 5.35 17.80
N LYS A 42 3.68 5.48 18.68
CA LYS A 42 5.04 5.84 18.27
C LYS A 42 5.55 4.87 17.19
N ALA A 43 5.99 5.41 16.06
CA ALA A 43 6.61 4.63 14.99
C ALA A 43 7.74 3.76 15.55
N PRO A 44 7.90 2.51 15.06
CA PRO A 44 9.00 1.67 15.51
C PRO A 44 10.31 2.39 15.25
N LYS A 45 11.26 2.25 16.19
CA LYS A 45 12.57 2.87 16.08
C LYS A 45 13.20 2.48 14.74
N ASN A 46 13.73 3.45 14.00
CA ASN A 46 14.52 3.17 12.82
C ASN A 46 15.56 2.09 13.19
N LYS A 47 15.60 1.01 12.40
CA LYS A 47 16.66 0.01 12.50
C LYS A 47 17.95 0.82 12.37
N ARG A 48 18.77 0.85 13.42
CA ARG A 48 20.08 1.50 13.37
C ARG A 48 20.87 0.71 12.33
N VAL A 49 20.99 1.28 11.14
CA VAL A 49 22.04 0.92 10.18
C VAL A 49 23.36 1.35 10.75
#